data_AF-A0A836WET3-F1
#
_entry.id   AF-A0A836WET3-F1
#
_cell.length_a   1.000
_cell.length_b   1.000
_cell.length_c   1.000
_cell.angle_alpha   90.00
_cell.angle_beta   90.00
_cell.angle_gamma   90.00
#
_symmetry.space_group_name_H-M   'P 1'
#
loop_
_entity.id
_entity.type
_entity.pdbx_description
1 polymer ?
#
loop_
_entity_poly.entity_id
_entity_poly.type
_entity_poly.pdbx_seq_one_letter_code
_entity_poly.pdbx_strand_id
1 'polypeptide(L)' 'MEDYEIQEIRRIRQQISFENKHDLKAVAEYYRQIEKELRNSGRYRFIDEKACVSTTPKKVFF' A
#
# COMPACT_ATOMS: atom_id res chain seq x y z
N MET A 1 -14.94 12.82 -13.03
CA MET A 1 -15.17 11.47 -12.49
C MET A 1 -13.94 10.96 -11.73
N GLU A 2 -12.72 11.29 -12.16
CA GLU A 2 -11.45 10.90 -11.49
C GLU A 2 -11.31 11.40 -10.03
N ASP A 3 -11.88 12.55 -9.68
CA ASP A 3 -11.70 13.10 -8.33
C ASP A 3 -12.38 12.29 -7.23
N TYR A 4 -13.46 11.56 -7.53
CA TYR A 4 -14.21 10.83 -6.51
C TYR A 4 -13.44 9.63 -5.97
N GLU A 5 -12.80 8.86 -6.85
CA GLU A 5 -12.02 7.69 -6.44
C GLU A 5 -10.80 8.11 -5.62
N ILE A 6 -10.12 9.18 -6.04
CA ILE A 6 -8.97 9.73 -5.31
C ILE A 6 -9.39 10.31 -3.97
N GLN A 7 -10.54 11.00 -3.89
CA GLN A 7 -11.08 11.50 -2.63
C GLN A 7 -11.45 10.38 -1.67
N GLU A 8 -12.04 9.29 -2.18
CA GLU A 8 -12.40 8.15 -1.35
C GLU A 8 -11.16 7.42 -0.81
N ILE A 9 -10.12 7.24 -1.63
CA ILE A 9 -8.83 6.71 -1.17
C ILE A 9 -8.23 7.60 -0.08
N ARG A 10 -8.31 8.93 -0.22
CA ARG A 10 -7.82 9.87 0.81
C ARG A 10 -8.61 9.75 2.09
N ARG A 11 -9.94 9.65 2.00
CA ARG A 11 -10.83 9.48 3.16
C ARG A 11 -10.51 8.20 3.91
N ILE A 12 -10.39 7.08 3.21
CA ILE A 12 -10.03 5.78 3.79
C ILE A 12 -8.67 5.86 4.47
N ARG A 13 -7.67 6.49 3.83
CA ARG A 13 -6.33 6.66 4.44
C ARG A 13 -6.36 7.50 5.72
N GLN A 14 -7.15 8.58 5.73
CA GLN A 14 -7.33 9.41 6.92
C GLN A 14 -8.02 8.64 8.05
N GLN A 15 -9.05 7.86 7.72
CA GLN A 15 -9.74 6.99 8.66
C GLN A 15 -8.77 5.97 9.29
N ILE A 16 -7.99 5.25 8.48
CA ILE A 16 -6.98 4.30 8.95
C ILE A 16 -5.97 5.00 9.87
N SER A 17 -5.51 6.20 9.48
CA SER A 17 -4.59 6.98 10.30
C SER A 17 -5.21 7.34 11.65
N PHE A 18 -6.46 7.80 11.68
CA PHE A 18 -7.18 8.15 12.90
C PHE A 18 -7.37 6.94 13.83
N GLU A 19 -7.81 5.80 13.29
CA GLU A 19 -7.99 4.54 14.04
C GLU A 19 -6.68 4.04 14.66
N ASN A 20 -5.55 4.32 13.99
CA ASN A 20 -4.20 4.03 14.48
C ASN A 20 -3.57 5.19 15.26
N LYS A 21 -4.37 6.13 15.78
CA LYS A 21 -3.93 7.28 16.59
C LYS A 21 -2.88 8.18 15.92
N HIS A 22 -2.89 8.22 14.59
CA HIS A 22 -1.89 8.89 13.76
C HIS A 22 -0.46 8.39 13.98
N ASP A 23 -0.28 7.20 14.57
CA ASP A 23 1.03 6.57 14.73
C ASP A 23 1.42 5.84 13.44
N LEU A 24 2.49 6.31 12.80
CA LEU A 24 3.02 5.73 11.57
C LEU A 24 3.41 4.26 11.73
N LYS A 25 3.90 3.86 12.91
CA LYS A 25 4.27 2.47 13.18
C LYS A 25 3.04 1.58 13.26
N ALA A 26 2.01 2.02 13.98
CA ALA A 26 0.75 1.29 14.08
C ALA A 26 0.06 1.14 12.70
N VAL A 27 0.05 2.22 11.91
CA VAL A 27 -0.45 2.18 10.52
C VAL A 27 0.33 1.19 9.65
N ALA A 28 1.66 1.16 9.77
CA ALA A 28 2.49 0.22 9.02
C ALA A 28 2.24 -1.24 9.44
N GLU A 29 2.05 -1.50 10.73
CA GLU A 29 1.69 -2.83 11.25
C GLU A 29 0.31 -3.27 10.76
N TYR A 30 -0.67 -2.37 10.75
CA TYR A 30 -2.01 -2.60 10.19
C TYR A 30 -1.96 -3.00 8.72
N TYR A 31 -1.20 -2.27 7.88
CA TYR A 31 -1.06 -2.65 6.47
C TYR A 31 -0.38 -4.00 6.26
N ARG A 32 0.60 -4.37 7.09
CA ARG A 32 1.23 -5.70 7.03
C ARG A 32 0.26 -6.82 7.39
N GLN A 33 -0.65 -6.58 8.34
CA GLN A 33 -1.69 -7.56 8.70
C GLN A 33 -2.65 -7.77 7.53
N ILE A 34 -3.16 -6.69 6.93
CA ILE A 34 -4.01 -6.76 5.74
C ILE A 34 -3.29 -7.49 4.59
N GLU A 35 -2.03 -7.15 4.33
CA GLU A 35 -1.25 -7.82 3.29
C GLU A 35 -1.22 -9.34 3.51
N LYS A 36 -0.98 -9.78 4.75
CA LYS A 36 -0.94 -11.20 5.10
C LYS A 36 -2.30 -11.87 4.87
N GLU A 37 -3.40 -11.24 5.28
CA GLU A 37 -4.76 -11.76 5.06
C GLU A 37 -5.10 -11.87 3.58
N LEU A 38 -4.78 -10.84 2.80
CA LEU A 38 -5.03 -10.82 1.36
C LEU A 38 -4.16 -11.84 0.62
N ARG A 39 -2.90 -12.03 1.03
CA ARG A 39 -2.03 -13.11 0.51
C ARG A 39 -2.64 -14.47 0.82
N ASN A 40 -3.10 -14.69 2.05
CA ASN A 40 -3.73 -15.95 2.46
C ASN A 40 -5.05 -16.22 1.72
N SER A 41 -5.76 -15.18 1.29
CA SER A 41 -7.01 -15.33 0.55
C SER A 41 -6.83 -15.95 -0.84
N GLY A 42 -5.61 -15.91 -1.41
CA GLY A 42 -5.32 -16.37 -2.77
C GLY A 42 -5.98 -15.56 -3.89
N ARG A 43 -6.75 -14.51 -3.55
CA ARG A 43 -7.49 -13.68 -4.51
C ARG A 43 -6.59 -12.70 -5.27
N TYR A 44 -5.42 -12.41 -4.72
CA TYR A 44 -4.52 -11.37 -5.23
C TYR A 44 -3.11 -11.93 -5.40
N ARG A 45 -2.45 -11.56 -6.51
CA ARG A 45 -1.05 -11.88 -6.76
C ARG A 45 -0.19 -10.71 -6.28
N PHE A 46 0.52 -10.93 -5.19
CA PHE A 46 1.48 -9.95 -4.67
C PHE A 46 2.82 -10.09 -5.41
N ILE A 47 3.43 -8.96 -5.76
CA ILE A 47 4.76 -8.92 -6.37
C ILE A 47 5.76 -8.77 -5.23
N ASP A 48 6.60 -9.79 -5.01
CA ASP A 48 7.70 -9.66 -4.06
C ASP A 48 8.83 -8.87 -4.72
N GLU A 49 9.06 -7.64 -4.27
CA GLU A 49 10.12 -6.76 -4.81
C GLU A 49 11.51 -7.40 -4.72
N LYS A 50 11.73 -8.34 -3.80
CA LYS A 50 12.97 -9.13 -3.70
C LYS A 50 13.19 -10.08 -4.88
N ALA A 51 12.15 -10.46 -5.60
CA ALA A 51 12.27 -11.26 -6.82
C ALA A 51 12.60 -10.41 -8.06
N CYS A 52 12.46 -9.08 -7.97
CA CYS A 52 12.60 -8.14 -9.09
C CYS A 52 13.88 -7.28 -9.02
N VAL A 53 14.92 -7.71 -8.31
CA VAL A 53 16.26 -7.08 -8.40
C VAL A 53 17.08 -7.80 -9.46
N SER A 54 16.71 -7.65 -10.73
CA SER A 54 17.61 -8.00 -11.84
C SER A 54 17.59 -7.04 -13.02
N THR A 55 16.81 -5.95 -13.01
CA THR A 55 16.92 -4.94 -14.08
C THR A 55 16.57 -3.54 -13.56
N THR A 56 17.60 -2.76 -13.25
CA THR A 56 17.51 -1.30 -13.11
C THR A 56 17.44 -0.65 -14.51
N PRO A 57 16.42 0.14 -14.85
CA PRO A 57 16.56 1.13 -15.91
C PRO A 57 17.18 2.40 -15.32
N LYS A 58 18.22 2.89 -16.01
CA LYS A 58 18.98 4.09 -15.69
C LYS A 58 18.04 5.32 -15.59
N LYS A 59 18.28 6.13 -14.56
CA LYS A 59 17.72 7.48 -14.40
C LYS A 59 17.88 8.26 -15.71
N VAL A 60 16.77 8.67 -16.33
CA VAL A 60 16.77 9.72 -17.36
C VAL A 60 16.42 11.02 -16.65
N PHE A 61 17.41 11.91 -16.57
CA PHE A 61 17.20 13.31 -16.20
C PHE A 61 16.63 14.03 -17.42
N PHE A 62 15.54 14.77 -17.23
CA PHE A 62 15.11 15.86 -18.11
C PHE A 62 15.39 17.18 -17.39
#